data_AF-A0A0A8UP97-F1
#
_entry.id   AF-A0A0A8UP97-F1
#
_cell.length_a   1.000
_cell.length_b   1.000
_cell.length_c   1.000
_cell.angle_alpha   90.00
_cell.angle_beta   90.00
_cell.angle_gamma   90.00
#
_symmetry.space_group_name_H-M   'P 1'
#
loop_
_entity.id
_entity.type
_entity.pdbx_description
1 polymer ?
#
loop_
_entity_poly.entity_id
_entity_poly.type
_entity_poly.pdbx_seq_one_letter_code
_entity_poly.pdbx_strand_id
1 'polypeptide(L)' 'MEYDEKITNPMRHYCNPSAVLADEELTKNERIVALKNWRDDINLKLVATEENMGPGSADITLVSEIDNLLHFLEH' A
#
# COMPACT_ATOMS: atom_id res chain seq x y z
N MET A 1 -6.58 20.20 0.11
CA MET A 1 -5.90 19.36 1.12
C MET A 1 -5.34 18.17 0.35
N GLU A 2 -4.16 18.29 -0.26
CA GLU A 2 -3.59 17.28 -1.17
C GLU A 2 -2.90 16.11 -0.44
N TYR A 3 -2.51 16.30 0.82
CA TYR A 3 -1.87 15.25 1.65
C TYR A 3 -2.80 14.07 1.92
N ASP A 4 -4.11 14.32 2.02
CA ASP A 4 -5.11 13.30 2.30
C ASP A 4 -5.23 12.28 1.16
N GLU A 5 -5.03 12.69 -0.10
CA GLU A 5 -5.13 11.79 -1.26
C GLU A 5 -3.94 10.82 -1.34
N LYS A 6 -2.73 11.28 -0.98
CA LYS A 6 -1.54 10.42 -0.89
C LYS A 6 -1.70 9.31 0.15
N ILE A 7 -2.47 9.58 1.21
CA ILE A 7 -2.71 8.64 2.31
C ILE A 7 -3.90 7.72 2.00
N THR A 8 -5.00 8.26 1.46
CA THR A 8 -6.22 7.49 1.17
C THR A 8 -6.12 6.69 -0.12
N ASN A 9 -5.38 7.17 -1.13
CA ASN A 9 -5.21 6.51 -2.43
C ASN A 9 -3.73 6.48 -2.87
N PRO A 10 -2.83 5.87 -2.07
CA PRO A 10 -1.40 5.85 -2.36
C PRO A 10 -1.08 5.21 -3.72
N MET A 11 -1.86 4.20 -4.17
CA MET A 11 -1.69 3.57 -5.48
C MET A 11 -1.80 4.53 -6.67
N ARG A 12 -2.46 5.68 -6.49
CA ARG A 12 -2.64 6.70 -7.54
C ARG A 12 -1.47 7.68 -7.60
N HIS A 13 -0.74 7.83 -6.50
CA HIS A 13 0.36 8.77 -6.35
C HIS A 13 1.73 8.11 -6.41
N TYR A 14 1.81 6.83 -6.07
CA TYR A 14 3.06 6.08 -5.96
C TYR A 14 3.01 4.82 -6.83
N CYS A 15 4.11 4.54 -7.53
CA CYS A 15 4.24 3.32 -8.34
C CYS A 15 4.64 2.09 -7.52
N ASN A 16 5.28 2.29 -6.36
CA ASN A 16 5.68 1.20 -5.47
C ASN A 16 5.54 1.60 -3.98
N PRO A 17 5.33 0.63 -3.08
CA PRO A 17 5.25 0.83 -1.63
C PRO A 17 6.46 1.56 -1.05
N SER A 18 7.66 1.25 -1.57
CA SER A 18 8.92 1.86 -1.14
C SER A 18 8.95 3.38 -1.36
N ALA A 19 8.25 3.91 -2.37
CA ALA A 19 8.15 5.34 -2.63
C ALA A 19 7.37 6.08 -1.53
N VAL A 20 6.41 5.43 -0.86
CA VAL A 20 5.73 5.98 0.32
C VAL A 20 6.72 6.16 1.47
N LEU A 21 7.66 5.21 1.62
CA LEU A 21 8.70 5.31 2.65
C LEU A 21 9.69 6.44 2.36
N ALA A 22 9.99 6.67 1.09
CA ALA A 22 10.89 7.72 0.63
C ALA A 22 10.25 9.12 0.62
N ASP A 23 8.93 9.23 0.77
CA ASP A 23 8.23 10.52 0.79
C ASP A 23 8.48 11.25 2.13
N GLU A 24 9.38 12.23 2.09
CA GLU A 24 9.75 13.07 3.23
C GLU A 24 8.62 14.01 3.69
N GLU A 25 7.59 14.22 2.86
CA GLU A 25 6.45 15.04 3.26
C GLU A 25 5.50 14.28 4.20
N LEU A 26 5.47 12.95 4.10
CA LEU A 26 4.69 12.11 5.01
C LEU A 26 5.45 11.83 6.31
N THR A 27 4.79 12.02 7.45
CA THR A 27 5.30 11.56 8.74
C THR A 27 5.26 10.04 8.86
N LYS A 28 6.00 9.48 9.83
CA LYS A 28 6.03 8.05 10.13
C LYS A 28 4.62 7.44 10.23
N ASN A 29 3.68 8.11 10.91
CA ASN A 29 2.30 7.66 11.03
C ASN A 29 1.55 7.73 9.70
N GLU A 30 1.70 8.80 8.93
CA GLU A 30 1.03 8.93 7.63
C GLU A 30 1.51 7.89 6.63
N ARG A 31 2.82 7.57 6.64
CA ARG A 31 3.39 6.46 5.85
C ARG A 31 2.77 5.12 6.24
N ILE A 32 2.60 4.86 7.54
CA ILE A 32 1.94 3.64 8.03
C ILE A 32 0.49 3.58 7.54
N VAL A 33 -0.27 4.68 7.65
CA VAL A 33 -1.68 4.72 7.20
C VAL A 33 -1.77 4.53 5.68
N ALA A 34 -0.92 5.21 4.91
CA ALA A 34 -0.85 5.06 3.47
C ALA A 34 -0.54 3.60 3.07
N LEU A 35 0.49 2.99 3.65
CA LEU A 35 0.83 1.59 3.38
C LEU A 35 -0.31 0.63 3.77
N LYS A 36 -1.00 0.86 4.89
CA LYS A 36 -2.18 0.07 5.29
C LYS A 36 -3.31 0.19 4.26
N ASN A 37 -3.65 1.42 3.84
CA ASN A 37 -4.66 1.65 2.81
C ASN A 37 -4.30 0.98 1.48
N TRP A 38 -3.02 1.05 1.07
CA TRP A 38 -2.55 0.35 -0.13
C TRP A 38 -2.78 -1.15 -0.04
N ARG A 39 -2.38 -1.76 1.08
CA ARG A 39 -2.56 -3.20 1.32
C ARG A 39 -4.03 -3.60 1.23
N ASP A 40 -4.90 -2.82 1.87
CA ASP A 40 -6.35 -3.05 1.82
C ASP A 40 -6.90 -2.93 0.39
N ASP A 41 -6.46 -1.96 -0.40
CA ASP A 41 -6.83 -1.81 -1.82
C ASP A 41 -6.44 -3.04 -2.66
N ILE A 42 -5.22 -3.56 -2.47
CA ILE A 42 -4.77 -4.79 -3.16
C ILE A 42 -5.60 -5.98 -2.69
N ASN A 43 -5.83 -6.12 -1.39
CA ASN A 43 -6.66 -7.21 -0.86
C ASN A 43 -8.09 -7.14 -1.39
N LEU A 44 -8.70 -5.95 -1.50
CA LEU A 44 -10.01 -5.77 -2.11
C LEU A 44 -10.02 -6.21 -3.57
N LYS A 45 -8.98 -5.86 -4.35
CA LYS A 45 -8.83 -6.32 -5.73
C LYS A 45 -8.64 -7.83 -5.81
N LEU A 46 -7.84 -8.42 -4.92
CA LEU A 46 -7.63 -9.85 -4.83
C LEU A 46 -8.93 -10.58 -4.51
N VAL A 47 -9.69 -10.12 -3.51
CA VAL A 47 -11.01 -10.68 -3.15
C VAL A 47 -11.99 -10.57 -4.33
N ALA A 48 -12.00 -9.44 -5.03
CA ALA A 48 -12.83 -9.27 -6.23
C ALA A 48 -12.39 -10.16 -7.40
N THR A 49 -11.11 -10.53 -7.47
CA THR A 49 -10.51 -11.32 -8.56
C THR A 49 -10.56 -12.83 -8.27
N GLU A 50 -10.50 -13.23 -6.99
CA GLU A 50 -10.56 -14.63 -6.53
C GLU A 50 -11.88 -15.31 -6.92
N GLU A 51 -12.95 -14.52 -7.09
CA GLU A 51 -14.26 -14.97 -7.60
C GLU A 51 -14.27 -15.26 -9.12
N ASN A 52 -13.22 -14.91 -9.89
CA ASN A 52 -13.24 -15.04 -11.36
C ASN A 52 -12.01 -15.67 -12.02
N MET A 53 -10.80 -15.58 -11.45
CA MET A 53 -9.57 -16.28 -11.90
C MET A 53 -8.50 -15.98 -10.85
N GLY A 54 -7.83 -16.99 -10.30
CA GLY A 54 -6.98 -16.88 -9.09
C GLY A 54 -5.96 -15.71 -9.05
N PRO A 55 -5.51 -15.34 -7.84
CA PRO A 55 -4.76 -14.10 -7.59
C PRO A 55 -3.51 -13.99 -8.47
N GLY A 56 -3.32 -12.82 -9.08
CA GLY A 56 -2.10 -12.51 -9.82
C GLY A 56 -0.88 -12.58 -8.91
N SER A 57 0.17 -13.30 -9.34
CA SER A 57 1.41 -13.45 -8.57
C SER A 57 2.10 -12.11 -8.22
N ALA A 58 1.81 -11.05 -8.99
CA ALA A 58 2.31 -9.70 -8.74
C ALA A 58 1.69 -9.06 -7.48
N ASP A 59 0.40 -9.26 -7.22
CA ASP A 59 -0.32 -8.66 -6.10
C ASP A 59 0.12 -9.24 -4.74
N ILE A 60 0.37 -10.55 -4.69
CA ILE A 60 0.88 -11.24 -3.48
C ILE A 60 2.27 -10.72 -3.09
N THR A 61 3.11 -10.48 -4.10
CA THR A 61 4.47 -9.95 -3.90
C THR A 61 4.42 -8.52 -3.35
N LEU A 62 3.52 -7.69 -3.86
CA LEU A 62 3.30 -6.32 -3.38
C LEU A 62 2.79 -6.27 -1.95
N VAL A 63 1.81 -7.11 -1.58
CA VAL A 63 1.31 -7.19 -0.19
C VAL A 63 2.44 -7.56 0.76
N SER A 64 3.30 -8.51 0.37
CA SER A 64 4.45 -8.94 1.17
C SER A 64 5.50 -7.83 1.33
N GLU A 65 5.72 -7.02 0.29
CA GLU A 65 6.59 -5.84 0.38
C GLU A 65 6.02 -4.81 1.35
N ILE A 66 4.72 -4.50 1.24
CA ILE A 66 4.03 -3.56 2.12
C ILE A 66 4.11 -4.01 3.58
N ASP A 67 3.91 -5.29 3.85
CA ASP A 67 3.97 -5.84 5.21
C ASP A 67 5.37 -5.70 5.83
N ASN A 68 6.43 -5.95 5.05
CA ASN A 68 7.81 -5.71 5.49
C ASN A 68 8.06 -4.23 5.81
N LEU A 69 7.57 -3.31 4.98
CA LEU A 69 7.72 -1.86 5.21
C LEU A 69 6.94 -1.41 6.44
N LEU A 70 5.73 -1.93 6.65
CA LEU A 70 4.94 -1.67 7.84
C LEU A 70 5.64 -2.18 9.09
N HIS A 71 6.19 -3.39 9.06
CA HIS A 71 6.96 -3.94 10.17
C HIS A 71 8.18 -3.07 10.50
N PHE A 72 8.92 -2.62 9.48
CA PHE A 72 10.05 -1.70 9.65
C PHE A 72 9.64 -0.36 10.29
N LEU A 73 8.46 0.17 9.92
CA LEU A 73 7.92 1.40 10.48
C LEU A 73 7.31 1.21 11.86
N GLU A 74 6.74 0.07 12.21
CA GLU A 74 6.13 -0.14 13.53
C GLU A 74 7.16 -0.49 14.62
N HIS A 75 8.39 -0.82 14.21
CA HIS A 75 9.54 -1.09 15.09
C HIS A 75 10.43 0.15 15.37
#